data_AF-A0A558QRC3-F1
#
_entry.id   AF-A0A558QRC3-F1
#
_cell.length_a   1.000
_cell.length_b   1.000
_cell.length_c   1.000
_cell.angle_alpha   90.00
_cell.angle_beta   90.00
_cell.angle_gamma   90.00
#
_symmetry.space_group_name_H-M   'P 1'
#
loop_
_entity.id
_entity.type
_entity.pdbx_description
1 polymer ?
#
loop_
_entity_poly.entity_id
_entity_poly.type
_entity_poly.pdbx_seq_one_letter_code
_entity_poly.pdbx_strand_id
1 'polypeptide(L)'
;MPSESDRRFDAAMAAITGPGGMLAVAPDADGRMIVPGLPGTLADLFRWACARGGDAVAIVAGDERLGFAAIDALSEDLARALAGRGIARGDRVAIAMRNCPAWILVYMAIAKAGGIAVLLNGWWTADELAQGIALTTPRLVIADAERARRIGDHQTRRGEG
;
A
#
# COMPACT_ATOMS: atom_id res chain seq x y z
N MET A 1 -27.82 19.53 20.01
CA MET A 1 -27.79 18.12 20.47
C MET A 1 -27.16 17.29 19.35
N PRO A 2 -26.16 16.44 19.60
CA PRO A 2 -25.53 15.62 18.56
C PRO A 2 -26.55 14.69 17.89
N SER A 3 -26.46 14.53 16.57
CA SER A 3 -27.33 13.62 15.83
C SER A 3 -27.01 12.15 16.17
N GLU A 4 -27.85 11.23 15.74
CA GLU A 4 -27.57 9.79 15.86
C GLU A 4 -26.36 9.37 15.02
N SER A 5 -26.18 10.01 13.85
CA SER A 5 -25.02 9.77 12.98
C SER A 5 -23.71 10.24 13.63
N ASP A 6 -23.73 11.40 14.29
CA ASP A 6 -22.54 11.94 14.99
C ASP A 6 -22.14 10.99 16.12
N ARG A 7 -23.12 10.51 16.92
CA ARG A 7 -22.86 9.55 18.00
C ARG A 7 -22.30 8.22 17.49
N ARG A 8 -22.76 7.74 16.33
CA ARG A 8 -22.23 6.50 15.72
C ARG A 8 -20.81 6.69 15.21
N PHE A 9 -20.52 7.84 14.60
CA PHE A 9 -19.18 8.20 14.16
C PHE A 9 -18.23 8.31 15.35
N ASP A 10 -18.61 9.04 16.40
CA ASP A 10 -17.80 9.21 17.61
C ASP A 10 -17.50 7.87 18.28
N ALA A 11 -18.49 6.97 18.37
CA ALA A 11 -18.30 5.62 18.91
C ALA A 11 -17.33 4.78 18.05
N ALA A 12 -17.46 4.84 16.73
CA ALA A 12 -16.55 4.13 15.82
C ALA A 12 -15.12 4.68 15.90
N MET A 13 -14.98 6.00 15.97
CA MET A 13 -13.68 6.65 16.15
C MET A 13 -13.07 6.30 17.50
N ALA A 14 -13.84 6.34 18.60
CA ALA A 14 -13.36 5.94 19.91
C ALA A 14 -12.91 4.47 19.97
N ALA A 15 -13.55 3.57 19.22
CA ALA A 15 -13.09 2.19 19.11
C ALA A 15 -11.74 2.05 18.36
N ILE A 16 -11.43 2.97 17.44
CA ILE A 16 -10.18 2.99 16.68
C ILE A 16 -9.07 3.71 17.44
N THR A 17 -9.36 4.88 18.01
CA THR A 17 -8.37 5.81 18.57
C THR A 17 -8.31 5.80 20.10
N GLY A 18 -9.29 5.18 20.77
CA GLY A 18 -9.31 5.05 22.22
C GLY A 18 -8.31 4.01 22.74
N PRO A 19 -8.16 3.90 24.08
CA PRO A 19 -7.28 2.92 24.70
C PRO A 19 -7.59 1.48 24.22
N GLY A 20 -6.57 0.77 23.75
CA GLY A 20 -6.71 -0.59 23.19
C GLY A 20 -7.23 -0.64 21.74
N GLY A 21 -7.60 0.50 21.16
CA GLY A 21 -7.94 0.65 19.76
C GLY A 21 -6.73 0.49 18.83
N MET A 22 -7.00 0.30 17.54
CA MET A 22 -5.96 0.05 16.53
C MET A 22 -4.92 1.17 16.43
N LEU A 23 -5.38 2.41 16.60
CA LEU A 23 -4.56 3.61 16.56
C LEU A 23 -4.68 4.33 17.90
N ALA A 24 -4.59 3.59 19.02
CA ALA A 24 -4.71 4.15 20.36
C ALA A 24 -3.86 5.42 20.49
N VAL A 25 -4.52 6.56 20.68
CA VAL A 25 -3.88 7.87 20.72
C VAL A 25 -3.70 8.29 22.18
N ALA A 26 -2.51 8.75 22.53
CA ALA A 26 -2.19 9.27 23.85
C ALA A 26 -1.35 10.55 23.72
N PRO A 27 -1.43 11.49 24.68
CA PRO A 27 -0.53 12.64 24.70
C PRO A 27 0.91 12.20 24.99
N ASP A 28 1.88 12.81 24.28
CA ASP A 28 3.30 12.78 24.65
C ASP A 28 3.60 13.74 25.82
N ALA A 29 4.86 13.84 26.22
CA ALA A 29 5.29 14.74 27.30
C ALA A 29 5.00 16.23 27.03
N ASP A 30 4.85 16.62 25.76
CA ASP A 30 4.56 17.98 25.32
C ASP A 30 3.06 18.20 25.03
N GLY A 31 2.20 17.22 25.34
CA GLY A 31 0.76 17.27 25.09
C GLY A 31 0.34 17.04 23.64
N ARG A 32 1.25 16.61 22.76
CA ARG A 32 0.91 16.24 21.37
C ARG A 32 0.27 14.87 21.34
N MET A 33 -0.77 14.70 20.55
CA MET A 33 -1.43 13.42 20.38
C MET A 33 -0.58 12.50 19.48
N ILE A 34 -0.10 11.38 20.03
CA ILE A 34 0.74 10.39 19.37
C ILE A 34 0.10 8.99 19.42
N VAL A 35 0.60 8.06 18.60
CA VAL A 35 0.25 6.63 18.66
C VAL A 35 1.46 5.86 19.21
N PRO A 36 1.59 5.67 20.54
CA PRO A 36 2.84 5.23 21.17
C PRO A 36 3.22 3.77 20.90
N GLY A 37 2.29 2.96 20.36
CA GLY A 37 2.48 1.53 20.10
C GLY A 37 2.51 1.15 18.62
N LEU A 38 2.67 2.12 17.71
CA LEU A 38 2.71 1.83 16.28
C LEU A 38 4.04 1.16 15.92
N PRO A 39 4.04 0.06 15.16
CA PRO A 39 5.28 -0.53 14.67
C PRO A 39 6.12 0.46 13.85
N GLY A 40 7.44 0.34 13.94
CA GLY A 40 8.38 1.32 13.36
C GLY A 40 8.49 1.31 11.83
N THR A 41 7.86 0.36 11.15
CA THR A 41 7.84 0.27 9.68
C THR A 41 6.44 -0.05 9.18
N LEU A 42 6.14 0.33 7.93
CA LEU A 42 4.88 -0.01 7.27
C LEU A 42 4.69 -1.53 7.15
N ALA A 43 5.78 -2.28 6.93
CA ALA A 43 5.76 -3.73 6.85
C ALA A 43 5.34 -4.36 8.19
N ASP A 44 5.91 -3.89 9.30
CA ASP A 44 5.56 -4.39 10.63
C ASP A 44 4.16 -3.97 11.05
N LEU A 45 3.73 -2.75 10.67
CA LEU A 45 2.36 -2.29 10.87
C LEU A 45 1.37 -3.20 10.14
N PHE A 46 1.66 -3.57 8.91
CA PHE A 46 0.80 -4.46 8.13
C PHE A 46 0.75 -5.88 8.71
N ARG A 47 1.90 -6.45 9.10
CA ARG A 47 1.96 -7.77 9.77
C ARG A 47 1.18 -7.76 11.09
N TRP A 48 1.36 -6.72 11.89
CA TRP A 48 0.63 -6.54 13.14
C TRP A 48 -0.89 -6.43 12.91
N ALA A 49 -1.32 -5.67 11.90
CA ALA A 49 -2.72 -5.55 11.54
C ALA A 49 -3.30 -6.89 11.06
N CYS A 50 -2.55 -7.64 10.25
CA CYS A 50 -2.98 -8.95 9.77
C CYS A 50 -3.10 -9.98 10.89
N ALA A 51 -2.14 -10.01 11.81
CA ALA A 51 -2.19 -10.89 12.97
C ALA A 51 -3.40 -10.60 13.88
N ARG A 52 -3.78 -9.33 14.03
CA ARG A 52 -4.98 -8.92 14.79
C ARG A 52 -6.28 -9.20 14.06
N GLY A 53 -6.29 -9.08 12.73
CA GLY A 53 -7.46 -9.31 11.91
C GLY A 53 -7.86 -10.78 11.80
N GLY A 54 -6.90 -11.70 11.95
CA GLY A 54 -7.16 -13.15 11.92
C GLY A 54 -7.87 -13.60 10.64
N ASP A 55 -8.98 -14.32 10.80
CA ASP A 55 -9.79 -14.83 9.69
C ASP A 55 -10.81 -13.82 9.13
N ALA A 56 -10.81 -12.58 9.64
CA ALA A 56 -11.70 -11.55 9.14
C ALA A 56 -11.35 -11.17 7.69
N VAL A 57 -12.39 -10.80 6.93
CA VAL A 57 -12.22 -10.28 5.57
C VAL A 57 -11.57 -8.89 5.64
N ALA A 58 -10.45 -8.73 4.94
CA ALA A 58 -9.67 -7.49 4.87
C ALA A 58 -9.96 -6.70 3.58
N ILE A 59 -10.08 -7.39 2.45
CA ILE A 59 -10.32 -6.77 1.13
C ILE A 59 -11.59 -7.34 0.51
N VAL A 60 -12.42 -6.44 -0.01
CA VAL A 60 -13.65 -6.74 -0.74
C VAL A 60 -13.59 -6.01 -2.08
N ALA A 61 -13.56 -6.74 -3.20
CA ALA A 61 -13.55 -6.17 -4.55
C ALA A 61 -14.41 -6.98 -5.50
N GLY A 62 -15.51 -6.42 -6.01
CA GLY A 62 -16.46 -7.18 -6.85
C GLY A 62 -17.05 -8.34 -6.05
N ASP A 63 -16.76 -9.59 -6.45
CA ASP A 63 -17.08 -10.82 -5.70
C ASP A 63 -15.91 -11.39 -4.90
N GLU A 64 -14.70 -10.85 -5.09
CA GLU A 64 -13.47 -11.32 -4.45
C GLU A 64 -13.41 -10.86 -2.99
N ARG A 65 -13.12 -11.81 -2.08
CA ARG A 65 -12.94 -11.56 -0.64
C ARG A 65 -11.59 -12.14 -0.21
N LEU A 66 -10.70 -11.30 0.32
CA LEU A 66 -9.42 -11.74 0.87
C LEU A 66 -9.39 -11.46 2.36
N GLY A 67 -9.08 -12.48 3.16
CA GLY A 67 -8.87 -12.36 4.60
C GLY A 67 -7.49 -11.81 4.96
N PHE A 68 -7.33 -11.35 6.20
CA PHE A 68 -6.06 -10.82 6.71
C PHE A 68 -4.92 -11.85 6.61
N ALA A 69 -5.16 -13.11 7.00
CA ALA A 69 -4.17 -14.18 6.87
C ALA A 69 -3.72 -14.40 5.41
N ALA A 70 -4.66 -14.35 4.45
CA ALA A 70 -4.36 -14.56 3.04
C ALA A 70 -3.52 -13.42 2.45
N ILE A 71 -3.87 -12.16 2.75
CA ILE A 71 -3.10 -11.01 2.24
C ILE A 71 -1.70 -10.94 2.86
N ASP A 72 -1.54 -11.37 4.11
CA ASP A 72 -0.23 -11.42 4.76
C ASP A 72 0.68 -12.46 4.08
N ALA A 73 0.17 -13.67 3.89
CA ALA A 73 0.91 -14.75 3.22
C ALA A 73 1.28 -14.39 1.78
N LEU A 74 0.31 -13.92 0.98
CA LEU A 74 0.54 -13.56 -0.43
C LEU A 74 1.53 -12.41 -0.58
N SER A 75 1.45 -11.38 0.28
CA SER A 75 2.42 -10.27 0.26
C SER A 75 3.81 -10.71 0.71
N GLU A 76 3.92 -11.70 1.60
CA GLU A 76 5.20 -12.25 2.02
C GLU A 76 5.86 -13.09 0.91
N ASP A 77 5.09 -13.94 0.23
CA ASP A 77 5.55 -14.68 -0.94
C ASP A 77 6.03 -13.75 -2.06
N LEU A 78 5.25 -12.69 -2.33
CA LEU A 78 5.64 -11.69 -3.33
C LEU A 78 6.88 -10.91 -2.90
N ALA A 79 7.04 -10.58 -1.61
CA ALA A 79 8.26 -9.93 -1.11
C ALA A 79 9.50 -10.80 -1.34
N ARG A 80 9.42 -12.11 -1.07
CA ARG A 80 10.48 -13.07 -1.40
C ARG A 80 10.78 -13.12 -2.89
N ALA A 81 9.74 -13.10 -3.73
CA ALA A 81 9.88 -13.11 -5.18
C ALA A 81 10.51 -11.81 -5.72
N LEU A 82 10.29 -10.66 -5.07
CA LEU A 82 10.97 -9.39 -5.38
C LEU A 82 12.43 -9.44 -4.96
N ALA A 83 12.73 -9.95 -3.77
CA ALA A 83 14.11 -10.14 -3.31
C ALA A 83 14.89 -11.08 -4.24
N GLY A 84 14.26 -12.17 -4.70
CA GLY A 84 14.85 -13.09 -5.69
C GLY A 84 15.11 -12.45 -7.07
N ARG A 85 14.45 -11.33 -7.38
CA ARG A 85 14.72 -10.49 -8.57
C ARG A 85 15.77 -9.39 -8.29
N GLY A 86 16.38 -9.42 -7.11
CA GLY A 86 17.42 -8.49 -6.69
C GLY A 86 16.90 -7.13 -6.23
N ILE A 87 15.64 -7.03 -5.80
CA ILE A 87 15.17 -5.85 -5.04
C ILE A 87 15.77 -5.91 -3.63
N ALA A 88 16.45 -4.83 -3.24
CA ALA A 88 17.06 -4.68 -1.94
C ALA A 88 16.51 -3.46 -1.18
N ARG A 89 16.92 -3.32 0.09
CA ARG A 89 16.53 -2.18 0.92
C ARG A 89 16.91 -0.86 0.25
N GLY A 90 15.94 0.03 0.09
CA GLY A 90 16.12 1.34 -0.53
C GLY A 90 15.93 1.37 -2.05
N ASP A 91 15.80 0.21 -2.70
CA ASP A 91 15.44 0.18 -4.13
C ASP A 91 14.03 0.69 -4.34
N ARG A 92 13.84 1.48 -5.40
CA ARG A 92 12.53 1.99 -5.79
C ARG A 92 11.83 1.01 -6.71
N VAL A 93 10.57 0.70 -6.42
CA VAL A 93 9.72 -0.14 -7.27
C VAL A 93 8.45 0.65 -7.58
N ALA A 94 8.22 0.93 -8.86
CA ALA A 94 7.04 1.66 -9.29
C ALA A 94 5.83 0.74 -9.47
N ILE A 95 4.67 1.22 -9.04
CA ILE A 95 3.38 0.55 -9.22
C ILE A 95 2.53 1.41 -10.16
N ALA A 96 2.20 0.87 -11.33
CA ALA A 96 1.33 1.48 -12.33
C ALA A 96 0.12 0.57 -12.60
N MET A 97 -0.83 0.56 -11.67
CA MET A 97 -1.95 -0.38 -11.68
C MET A 97 -3.26 0.34 -11.28
N ARG A 98 -4.40 -0.17 -11.74
CA ARG A 98 -5.72 0.20 -11.19
C ARG A 98 -5.86 -0.25 -9.73
N ASN A 99 -6.84 0.32 -9.04
CA ASN A 99 -7.27 -0.18 -7.74
C ASN A 99 -7.84 -1.60 -7.89
N CYS A 100 -7.14 -2.57 -7.31
CA CYS A 100 -7.55 -3.96 -7.22
C CYS A 100 -6.86 -4.62 -6.02
N PRO A 101 -7.29 -5.81 -5.56
CA PRO A 101 -6.66 -6.48 -4.42
C PRO A 101 -5.15 -6.71 -4.61
N ALA A 102 -4.74 -7.08 -5.83
CA ALA A 102 -3.32 -7.26 -6.17
C ALA A 102 -2.48 -5.99 -5.97
N TRP A 103 -3.06 -4.79 -6.12
CA TRP A 103 -2.35 -3.53 -5.87
C TRP A 103 -1.87 -3.43 -4.42
N ILE A 104 -2.74 -3.77 -3.45
CA ILE A 104 -2.39 -3.77 -2.02
C ILE A 104 -1.30 -4.80 -1.74
N LEU A 105 -1.41 -5.99 -2.33
CA LEU A 105 -0.41 -7.05 -2.18
C LEU A 105 0.97 -6.61 -2.71
N VAL A 106 1.01 -5.98 -3.87
CA VAL A 106 2.26 -5.45 -4.46
C VAL A 106 2.86 -4.37 -3.55
N TYR A 107 2.05 -3.42 -3.07
CA TYR A 107 2.55 -2.35 -2.21
C TYR A 107 3.14 -2.90 -0.91
N MET A 108 2.42 -3.80 -0.24
CA MET A 108 2.90 -4.40 1.01
C MET A 108 4.10 -5.33 0.79
N ALA A 109 4.16 -6.04 -0.35
CA ALA A 109 5.32 -6.84 -0.70
C ALA A 109 6.58 -6.00 -0.92
N ILE A 110 6.47 -4.84 -1.57
CA ILE A 110 7.58 -3.89 -1.73
C ILE A 110 8.06 -3.40 -0.37
N ALA A 111 7.13 -2.99 0.51
CA ALA A 111 7.46 -2.55 1.86
C ALA A 111 8.15 -3.66 2.67
N LYS A 112 7.64 -4.90 2.62
CA LYS A 112 8.22 -6.08 3.29
C LYS A 112 9.60 -6.45 2.74
N ALA A 113 9.84 -6.25 1.44
CA ALA A 113 11.15 -6.42 0.83
C ALA A 113 12.15 -5.29 1.19
N GLY A 114 11.72 -4.26 1.93
CA GLY A 114 12.53 -3.09 2.27
C GLY A 114 12.66 -2.07 1.13
N GLY A 115 11.91 -2.26 0.04
CA GLY A 115 11.87 -1.35 -1.09
C GLY A 115 11.03 -0.11 -0.82
N ILE A 116 11.17 0.88 -1.70
CA ILE A 116 10.43 2.13 -1.70
C ILE A 116 9.40 2.05 -2.83
N ALA A 117 8.12 2.01 -2.49
CA ALA A 117 7.06 2.01 -3.50
C ALA A 117 6.91 3.41 -4.12
N VAL A 118 6.94 3.48 -5.45
CA VAL A 118 6.61 4.68 -6.22
C VAL A 118 5.20 4.50 -6.78
N LEU A 119 4.25 5.24 -6.25
CA LEU A 119 2.84 5.10 -6.60
C LEU A 119 2.51 5.99 -7.80
N LEU A 120 2.42 5.40 -8.99
CA LEU A 120 2.05 6.11 -10.21
C LEU A 120 0.53 6.13 -10.35
N ASN A 121 -0.03 7.28 -10.70
CA ASN A 121 -1.47 7.41 -10.83
C ASN A 121 -1.96 6.65 -12.08
N GLY A 122 -2.92 5.73 -11.88
CA GLY A 122 -3.50 4.93 -12.98
C GLY A 122 -4.25 5.74 -14.03
N TRP A 123 -4.59 7.01 -13.76
CA TRP A 123 -5.26 7.91 -14.70
C TRP A 123 -4.30 8.74 -15.55
N TRP A 124 -2.99 8.66 -15.28
CA TRP A 124 -1.99 9.39 -16.06
C TRP A 124 -1.93 8.93 -17.52
N THR A 125 -1.63 9.90 -18.37
CA THR A 125 -1.26 9.73 -19.77
C THR A 125 0.08 9.00 -19.88
N ALA A 126 0.42 8.56 -21.10
CA ALA A 126 1.70 7.89 -21.36
C ALA A 126 2.90 8.80 -21.01
N ASP A 127 2.81 10.09 -21.33
CA ASP A 127 3.89 11.06 -21.08
C ASP A 127 4.07 11.33 -19.58
N GLU A 128 2.98 11.47 -18.82
CA GLU A 128 3.02 11.65 -17.36
C GLU A 128 3.58 10.41 -16.65
N LEU A 129 3.18 9.20 -17.08
CA LEU A 129 3.76 7.95 -16.57
C LEU A 129 5.26 7.87 -16.85
N ALA A 130 5.68 8.22 -18.07
CA ALA A 130 7.09 8.24 -18.45
C ALA A 130 7.89 9.26 -17.64
N GLN A 131 7.34 10.46 -17.42
CA GLN A 131 7.95 11.48 -16.57
C GLN A 131 8.10 11.01 -15.13
N GLY A 132 7.07 10.38 -14.54
CA GLY A 132 7.14 9.84 -13.19
C GLY A 132 8.20 8.72 -13.05
N ILE A 133 8.31 7.85 -14.05
CA ILE A 133 9.34 6.80 -14.10
C ILE A 133 10.74 7.43 -14.23
N ALA A 134 10.92 8.40 -15.13
CA ALA A 134 12.20 9.08 -15.32
C ALA A 134 12.64 9.87 -14.08
N LEU A 135 11.70 10.54 -13.40
CA LEU A 135 11.97 11.30 -12.18
C LEU A 135 12.43 10.41 -11.02
N THR A 136 11.82 9.22 -10.91
CA THR A 136 12.04 8.34 -9.76
C THR A 136 13.08 7.26 -10.00
N THR A 137 13.42 6.95 -11.26
CA THR A 137 14.39 5.92 -11.65
C THR A 137 14.19 4.60 -10.88
N PRO A 138 12.99 3.99 -10.97
CA PRO A 138 12.70 2.76 -10.27
C PRO A 138 13.53 1.61 -10.87
N ARG A 139 13.97 0.68 -10.01
CA ARG A 139 14.65 -0.55 -10.43
C ARG A 139 13.71 -1.50 -11.18
N LEU A 140 12.42 -1.46 -10.83
CA LEU A 140 11.38 -2.28 -11.42
C LEU A 140 10.07 -1.48 -11.52
N VAL A 141 9.32 -1.69 -12.61
CA VAL A 141 7.95 -1.21 -12.76
C VAL A 141 7.02 -2.42 -12.78
N ILE A 142 6.04 -2.44 -11.88
CA ILE A 142 4.96 -3.43 -11.85
C ILE A 142 3.72 -2.73 -12.35
N ALA A 143 3.14 -3.23 -13.46
CA ALA A 143 2.02 -2.59 -14.12
C ALA A 143 0.92 -3.59 -14.47
N ASP A 144 -0.32 -3.11 -14.51
CA ASP A 144 -1.40 -3.86 -15.17
C ASP A 144 -1.29 -3.75 -16.69
N ALA A 145 -2.04 -4.59 -17.42
CA ALA A 145 -1.93 -4.68 -18.87
C ALA A 145 -2.22 -3.36 -19.61
N GLU A 146 -3.10 -2.51 -19.08
CA GLU A 146 -3.42 -1.22 -19.71
C GLU A 146 -2.27 -0.23 -19.52
N ARG A 147 -1.71 -0.14 -18.31
CA ARG A 147 -0.62 0.79 -18.01
C ARG A 147 0.69 0.32 -18.62
N ALA A 148 0.93 -0.99 -18.66
CA ALA A 148 2.08 -1.57 -19.35
C ALA A 148 2.09 -1.17 -20.84
N ARG A 149 0.93 -1.24 -21.52
CA ARG A 149 0.81 -0.75 -22.91
C ARG A 149 1.12 0.74 -23.04
N ARG A 150 0.51 1.59 -22.19
CA ARG A 150 0.78 3.04 -22.21
C ARG A 150 2.25 3.38 -22.03
N ILE A 151 2.93 2.70 -21.11
CA ILE A 151 4.36 2.89 -20.85
C ILE A 151 5.18 2.45 -22.08
N GLY A 152 4.84 1.31 -22.68
CA GLY A 152 5.50 0.82 -23.90
C GLY A 152 5.32 1.75 -25.10
N ASP A 153 4.10 2.25 -25.34
CA ASP A 153 3.78 3.13 -26.48
C ASP A 153 4.59 4.43 -26.47
N HIS A 154 4.92 4.97 -25.29
CA HIS A 154 5.80 6.13 -25.17
C HIS A 154 7.26 5.80 -25.50
N GLN A 155 7.75 4.62 -25.10
CA GLN A 155 9.13 4.20 -25.39
C GLN A 155 9.37 4.06 -26.90
N THR A 156 8.40 3.49 -27.63
CA THR A 156 8.49 3.35 -29.09
C THR A 156 8.54 4.71 -29.79
N ARG A 157 7.69 5.68 -29.39
CA ARG A 157 7.67 7.03 -29.98
C ARG A 157 8.98 7.82 -29.82
N ARG A 158 9.77 7.53 -28.78
CA ARG A 158 11.09 8.15 -28.57
C ARG A 158 12.23 7.47 -29.34
N GLY A 159 12.06 6.24 -29.79
CA GLY A 159 13.07 5.52 -30.57
C GLY A 159 13.05 5.80 -32.07
N GLU A 160 12.00 6.47 -32.56
CA GLU A 160 11.77 6.77 -33.98
C GLU A 160 12.12 8.22 -34.37
N GLY A 161 12.63 9.04 -33.46
CA GLY A 161 13.03 10.44 -33.70
C GLY A 161 14.44 10.73 -33.22
#